data_AF-R6EEC2-F1
#
_entry.id   AF-R6EEC2-F1
#
_cell.length_a   1.000
_cell.length_b   1.000
_cell.length_c   1.000
_cell.angle_alpha   90.00
_cell.angle_beta   90.00
_cell.angle_gamma   90.00
#
_symmetry.space_group_name_H-M   'P 1'
#
loop_
_entity.id
_entity.type
_entity.pdbx_description
1 polymer ?
#
loop_
_entity_poly.entity_id
_entity_poly.type
_entity_poly.pdbx_seq_one_letter_code
_entity_poly.pdbx_strand_id
1 'polypeptide(L)'
;MAETNIDINGGHSQVNPAATQAVQNNYYGTPVPLHKEAAARMVVVLGAGVDTAAGFPNPCSLVPKITEWLETDEGKAVDAALRKLLKGLRFSYAKFVDNAIERLAHDLDRERETICSRVTRELEQNDRLDEGQRKMGQLIVRLFHKITEVKDGAAIDEETEELIREVTGIDPTEETIIDFSHVNYTKTFEDIVKYILQTSLHDTENPILRHVYTNLLDIGQLLAQHFYGFFTNKPSEIKTYLYIAWTLWAYLVHEEQTVVSDTGIEDSLPIYGQLNGKEQVQVITFNYTTLAANASPSTIYFNGNLTNYVDIENKNDLQVDDIHGYFSGKRLALDDLLQRQPERLRRH
;
A
#
# COMPACT_ATOMS: atom_id res chain seq x y z
N MET A 1 -15.67 -13.95 -9.77
CA MET A 1 -14.39 -13.47 -10.32
C MET A 1 -14.65 -12.97 -11.73
N ALA A 2 -14.36 -11.70 -12.02
CA ALA A 2 -14.46 -11.18 -13.38
C ALA A 2 -13.11 -11.43 -14.07
N GLU A 3 -13.09 -12.20 -15.15
CA GLU A 3 -11.88 -12.44 -15.94
C GLU A 3 -11.33 -11.10 -16.44
N THR A 4 -10.15 -10.72 -15.95
CA THR A 4 -9.45 -9.51 -16.42
C THR A 4 -8.55 -9.94 -17.57
N ASN A 5 -9.00 -9.71 -18.81
CA ASN A 5 -8.25 -10.11 -20.00
C ASN A 5 -7.25 -9.00 -20.36
N ILE A 6 -5.97 -9.19 -20.05
CA ILE A 6 -4.87 -8.26 -20.33
C ILE A 6 -4.02 -8.90 -21.43
N ASP A 7 -3.90 -8.27 -22.60
CA ASP A 7 -3.16 -8.82 -23.77
C ASP A 7 -1.86 -8.04 -24.01
N ILE A 8 -0.72 -8.71 -23.91
CA ILE A 8 0.59 -8.06 -24.12
C ILE A 8 0.96 -7.87 -25.61
N ASN A 9 0.16 -8.39 -26.54
CA ASN A 9 0.42 -8.28 -27.98
C ASN A 9 -0.30 -7.04 -28.55
N GLY A 10 0.45 -6.13 -29.18
CA GLY A 10 -0.13 -4.96 -29.87
C GLY A 10 0.41 -3.59 -29.46
N GLY A 11 1.31 -3.50 -28.47
CA GLY A 11 2.07 -2.27 -28.19
C GLY A 11 1.26 -1.09 -27.64
N HIS A 12 0.00 -1.29 -27.24
CA HIS A 12 -0.80 -0.29 -26.57
C HIS A 12 -0.69 -0.43 -25.05
N SER A 13 -0.49 0.69 -24.34
CA SER A 13 -0.47 0.73 -22.88
C SER A 13 -1.84 0.31 -22.34
N GLN A 14 -1.97 -0.93 -21.87
CA GLN A 14 -3.19 -1.43 -21.25
C GLN A 14 -3.16 -1.05 -19.76
N VAL A 15 -3.73 0.11 -19.46
CA VAL A 15 -3.91 0.56 -18.07
C VAL A 15 -5.03 -0.27 -17.46
N ASN A 16 -4.76 -0.99 -16.38
CA ASN A 16 -5.80 -1.62 -15.58
C ASN A 16 -6.84 -0.53 -15.22
N PRO A 17 -8.16 -0.73 -15.44
CA PRO A 17 -9.18 0.26 -15.06
C PRO A 17 -9.16 0.64 -13.57
N ALA A 18 -8.52 -0.18 -12.72
CA ALA A 18 -8.29 0.09 -11.30
C ALA A 18 -6.98 0.86 -10.98
N ALA A 19 -6.11 1.12 -11.96
CA ALA A 19 -4.86 1.85 -11.77
C ALA A 19 -5.08 3.37 -11.83
N THR A 20 -4.74 4.07 -10.75
CA THR A 20 -4.70 5.53 -10.69
C THR A 20 -3.71 6.05 -11.73
N GLN A 21 -4.18 6.81 -12.73
CA GLN A 21 -3.30 7.50 -13.68
C GLN A 21 -2.53 8.62 -12.96
N ALA A 22 -1.31 8.33 -12.52
CA ALA A 22 -0.34 9.34 -12.13
C ALA A 22 0.46 9.75 -13.38
N VAL A 23 0.25 10.96 -13.87
CA VAL A 23 1.11 11.55 -14.92
C VAL A 23 2.44 11.92 -14.27
N GLN A 24 3.44 11.05 -14.41
CA GLN A 24 4.82 11.37 -14.02
C GLN A 24 5.50 12.14 -15.15
N ASN A 25 5.78 13.43 -14.92
CA ASN A 25 6.66 14.23 -15.76
C ASN A 25 8.12 13.83 -15.53
N ASN A 26 8.58 12.78 -16.21
CA ASN A 26 9.98 12.36 -16.13
C ASN A 26 10.85 13.25 -17.04
N TYR A 27 11.61 14.15 -16.43
CA TYR A 27 12.73 14.85 -17.07
C TYR A 27 13.91 13.88 -17.18
N TYR A 28 14.22 13.39 -18.38
CA TYR A 28 15.48 12.72 -18.66
C TYR A 28 16.41 13.66 -19.43
N GLY A 29 17.59 13.92 -18.86
CA GLY A 29 18.75 14.44 -19.59
C GLY A 29 19.23 13.45 -20.67
N THR A 30 20.19 13.89 -21.47
CA THR A 30 20.71 13.28 -22.71
C THR A 30 20.60 11.75 -22.77
N PRO A 31 20.00 11.15 -23.83
CA PRO A 31 19.77 9.72 -23.92
C PRO A 31 21.09 8.93 -23.87
N VAL A 32 21.11 7.88 -23.05
CA VAL A 32 22.18 6.86 -23.10
C VAL A 32 22.08 6.16 -24.47
N PRO A 33 23.18 6.05 -25.25
CA PRO A 33 23.12 5.43 -26.57
C PRO A 33 22.74 3.95 -26.44
N LEU A 34 21.62 3.56 -27.04
CA LEU A 34 21.25 2.16 -27.19
C LEU A 34 22.21 1.49 -28.19
N HIS A 35 22.85 0.40 -27.77
CA HIS A 35 23.69 -0.41 -28.66
C HIS A 35 22.85 -1.07 -29.78
N LYS A 36 23.48 -1.25 -30.94
CA LYS A 36 22.98 -1.78 -32.22
C LYS A 36 21.82 -2.79 -32.13
N GLU A 37 20.90 -2.68 -33.08
CA GLU A 37 19.75 -3.55 -33.38
C GLU A 37 20.09 -5.06 -33.28
N ALA A 38 20.04 -5.60 -32.07
CA ALA A 38 19.55 -6.95 -31.86
C ALA A 38 18.05 -6.92 -32.15
N ALA A 39 17.50 -7.99 -32.73
CA ALA A 39 16.06 -8.14 -33.00
C ALA A 39 15.24 -7.51 -31.85
N ALA A 40 14.36 -6.56 -32.19
CA ALA A 40 13.80 -5.60 -31.24
C ALA A 40 13.33 -6.29 -29.96
N ARG A 41 14.09 -6.12 -28.87
CA ARG A 41 13.78 -6.72 -27.58
C ARG A 41 12.59 -5.98 -27.00
N MET A 42 11.45 -6.65 -26.89
CA MET A 42 10.27 -6.08 -26.26
C MET A 42 10.53 -5.98 -24.75
N VAL A 43 10.34 -4.79 -24.17
CA VAL A 43 10.45 -4.60 -22.72
C VAL A 43 9.04 -4.54 -22.14
N VAL A 44 8.75 -5.41 -21.19
CA VAL A 44 7.48 -5.45 -20.46
C VAL A 44 7.74 -4.96 -19.03
N VAL A 45 7.00 -3.95 -18.60
CA VAL A 45 7.09 -3.40 -17.25
C VAL A 45 5.83 -3.78 -16.46
N LEU A 46 5.99 -4.55 -15.39
CA LEU A 46 4.91 -5.04 -14.54
C LEU A 46 4.83 -4.21 -13.26
N GLY A 47 3.66 -3.62 -13.00
CA GLY A 47 3.36 -2.92 -11.74
C GLY A 47 2.53 -3.77 -10.77
N ALA A 48 2.29 -3.22 -9.58
CA ALA A 48 1.56 -3.90 -8.49
C ALA A 48 0.20 -4.48 -8.90
N GLY A 49 -0.51 -3.82 -9.82
CA GLY A 49 -1.81 -4.29 -10.31
C GLY A 49 -1.78 -5.62 -11.07
N VAL A 50 -0.60 -6.07 -11.52
CA VAL A 50 -0.43 -7.38 -12.19
C VAL A 50 -0.57 -8.53 -11.19
N ASP A 51 0.08 -8.41 -10.03
CA ASP A 51 -0.06 -9.41 -8.95
C ASP A 51 -1.46 -9.37 -8.35
N THR A 52 -2.06 -8.17 -8.23
CA THR A 52 -3.45 -8.07 -7.80
C THR A 52 -4.42 -8.80 -8.74
N ALA A 53 -4.20 -8.71 -10.05
CA ALA A 53 -4.98 -9.48 -11.03
C ALA A 53 -4.71 -11.00 -10.94
N ALA A 54 -3.57 -11.41 -10.40
CA ALA A 54 -3.24 -12.79 -10.08
C ALA A 54 -3.81 -13.28 -8.74
N GLY A 55 -4.57 -12.45 -8.02
CA GLY A 55 -5.20 -12.80 -6.74
C GLY A 55 -4.45 -12.31 -5.50
N PHE A 56 -3.33 -11.60 -5.66
CA PHE A 56 -2.58 -11.06 -4.52
C PHE A 56 -3.23 -9.79 -3.95
N PRO A 57 -2.95 -9.47 -2.68
CA PRO A 57 -3.38 -8.21 -2.08
C PRO A 57 -2.91 -6.98 -2.83
N ASN A 58 -3.78 -5.98 -2.92
CA ASN A 58 -3.43 -4.61 -3.26
C ASN A 58 -2.39 -4.06 -2.24
N PRO A 59 -1.35 -3.32 -2.67
CA PRO A 59 -0.41 -2.67 -1.75
C PRO A 59 -1.05 -1.88 -0.60
N CYS A 60 -2.18 -1.21 -0.84
CA CYS A 60 -2.89 -0.42 0.17
C CYS A 60 -3.64 -1.28 1.19
N SER A 61 -3.88 -2.56 0.90
CA SER A 61 -4.51 -3.51 1.82
C SER A 61 -3.52 -4.41 2.54
N LEU A 62 -2.21 -4.28 2.28
CA LEU A 62 -1.18 -5.12 2.90
C LEU A 62 -1.16 -4.97 4.43
N VAL A 63 -1.21 -3.75 4.97
CA VAL A 63 -1.17 -3.56 6.43
C VAL A 63 -2.38 -4.20 7.14
N PRO A 64 -3.63 -3.97 6.72
CA PRO A 64 -4.78 -4.67 7.30
C PRO A 64 -4.69 -6.18 7.15
N LYS A 65 -4.36 -6.70 5.97
CA LYS A 65 -4.30 -8.16 5.75
C LYS A 65 -3.17 -8.83 6.54
N ILE A 66 -2.01 -8.19 6.69
CA ILE A 66 -0.95 -8.66 7.59
C ILE A 66 -1.47 -8.67 9.04
N THR A 67 -2.20 -7.64 9.46
CA THR A 67 -2.77 -7.58 10.81
C THR A 67 -3.72 -8.74 11.07
N GLU A 68 -4.60 -9.05 10.12
CA GLU A 68 -5.53 -10.18 10.20
C GLU A 68 -4.81 -11.53 10.16
N TRP A 69 -3.84 -11.69 9.26
CA TRP A 69 -3.05 -12.91 9.15
C TRP A 69 -2.24 -13.20 10.42
N LEU A 70 -1.73 -12.16 11.09
CA LEU A 70 -1.02 -12.29 12.37
C LEU A 70 -1.90 -12.83 13.52
N GLU A 71 -3.23 -12.86 13.36
CA GLU A 71 -4.14 -13.49 14.31
C GLU A 71 -4.35 -14.99 14.08
N THR A 72 -3.89 -15.53 12.95
CA THR A 72 -3.90 -16.97 12.66
C THR A 72 -2.83 -17.72 13.46
N ASP A 73 -2.94 -19.06 13.55
CA ASP A 73 -1.92 -19.87 14.25
C ASP A 73 -0.53 -19.74 13.59
N GLU A 74 -0.48 -19.67 12.26
CA GLU A 74 0.75 -19.46 11.50
C GLU A 74 1.35 -18.07 11.77
N GLY A 75 0.53 -17.03 11.61
CA GLY A 75 0.95 -15.64 11.86
C GLY A 75 1.40 -15.41 13.29
N LYS A 76 0.70 -15.99 14.28
CA LYS A 76 1.10 -15.96 15.70
C LYS A 76 2.46 -16.62 15.95
N ALA A 77 2.76 -17.72 15.26
CA ALA A 77 4.04 -18.38 15.38
C ALA A 77 5.18 -17.51 14.82
N VAL A 78 4.95 -16.85 13.68
CA VAL A 78 5.89 -15.89 13.08
C VAL A 78 6.10 -14.67 14.00
N ASP A 79 5.03 -14.06 14.50
CA ASP A 79 5.10 -12.93 15.44
C ASP A 79 5.91 -13.28 16.68
N ALA A 80 5.63 -14.43 17.29
CA ALA A 80 6.34 -14.90 18.48
C ALA A 80 7.84 -15.12 18.22
N ALA A 81 8.20 -15.69 17.07
CA ALA A 81 9.59 -15.89 16.69
C ALA A 81 10.31 -14.54 16.50
N LEU A 82 9.70 -13.60 15.78
CA LEU A 82 10.25 -12.27 15.54
C LEU A 82 10.40 -11.48 16.84
N ARG A 83 9.39 -11.48 17.72
CA ARG A 83 9.44 -10.76 19.02
C ARG A 83 10.48 -11.33 19.98
N LYS A 84 10.74 -12.65 19.93
CA LYS A 84 11.80 -13.30 20.71
C LYS A 84 13.19 -12.81 20.29
N LEU A 85 13.38 -12.56 19.00
CA LEU A 85 14.65 -12.10 18.42
C LEU A 85 14.81 -10.58 18.54
N LEU A 86 13.75 -9.82 18.28
CA LEU A 86 13.70 -8.37 18.37
C LEU A 86 13.26 -7.93 19.77
N LYS A 87 14.09 -8.23 20.77
CA LYS A 87 13.77 -7.92 22.18
C LYS A 87 13.48 -6.44 22.38
N GLY A 88 12.38 -6.16 23.10
CA GLY A 88 11.94 -4.80 23.40
C GLY A 88 11.17 -4.11 22.27
N LEU A 89 10.79 -4.85 21.21
CA LEU A 89 9.90 -4.35 20.16
C LEU A 89 8.56 -3.89 20.76
N ARG A 90 8.22 -2.62 20.55
CA ARG A 90 6.96 -2.02 21.01
C ARG A 90 5.90 -1.91 19.91
N PHE A 91 6.31 -2.02 18.65
CA PHE A 91 5.42 -1.90 17.50
C PHE A 91 4.40 -3.03 17.47
N SER A 92 3.17 -2.69 17.08
CA SER A 92 2.16 -3.63 16.63
C SER A 92 1.35 -2.99 15.51
N TYR A 93 0.97 -3.81 14.52
CA TYR A 93 0.14 -3.34 13.42
C TYR A 93 -1.22 -2.84 13.88
N ALA A 94 -1.85 -3.53 14.84
CA ALA A 94 -3.12 -3.08 15.43
C ALA A 94 -3.03 -1.65 16.00
N LYS A 95 -1.98 -1.34 16.79
CA LYS A 95 -1.79 0.02 17.31
C LYS A 95 -1.46 1.03 16.22
N PHE A 96 -0.70 0.62 15.20
CA PHE A 96 -0.41 1.48 14.06
C PHE A 96 -1.69 1.84 13.31
N VAL A 97 -2.56 0.86 13.07
CA VAL A 97 -3.88 1.03 12.47
C VAL A 97 -4.76 1.93 13.33
N ASP A 98 -4.88 1.67 14.64
CA ASP A 98 -5.66 2.49 15.56
C ASP A 98 -5.19 3.95 15.55
N ASN A 99 -3.88 4.17 15.64
CA ASN A 99 -3.29 5.51 15.59
C ASN A 99 -3.48 6.19 14.22
N ALA A 100 -3.46 5.43 13.12
CA ALA A 100 -3.71 5.97 11.79
C ALA A 100 -5.18 6.37 11.62
N ILE A 101 -6.11 5.60 12.20
CA ILE A 101 -7.54 5.93 12.25
C ILE A 101 -7.76 7.21 13.07
N GLU A 102 -7.16 7.30 14.26
CA GLU A 102 -7.25 8.50 15.10
C GLU A 102 -6.64 9.73 14.41
N ARG A 103 -5.45 9.58 13.85
CA ARG A 103 -4.79 10.67 13.11
C ARG A 103 -5.63 11.10 11.92
N LEU A 104 -6.17 10.19 11.10
CA LEU A 104 -7.02 10.60 9.99
C LEU A 104 -8.30 11.26 10.49
N ALA A 105 -8.94 10.75 11.55
CA ALA A 105 -10.14 11.41 12.08
C ALA A 105 -9.88 12.89 12.41
N HIS A 106 -8.65 13.25 12.80
CA HIS A 106 -8.20 14.63 12.99
C HIS A 106 -7.72 15.33 11.71
N ASP A 107 -6.95 14.65 10.85
CA ASP A 107 -6.41 15.17 9.59
C ASP A 107 -7.40 15.07 8.41
N LEU A 108 -8.64 14.67 8.69
CA LEU A 108 -9.70 14.34 7.73
C LEU A 108 -9.92 15.46 6.74
N ASP A 109 -9.79 16.69 7.22
CA ASP A 109 -9.95 17.90 6.43
C ASP A 109 -8.98 18.02 5.26
N ARG A 110 -7.73 17.55 5.41
CA ARG A 110 -6.72 17.62 4.35
C ARG A 110 -6.99 16.61 3.24
N GLU A 111 -7.48 15.42 3.60
CA GLU A 111 -7.74 14.33 2.65
C GLU A 111 -9.19 14.34 2.12
N ARG A 112 -10.08 15.14 2.73
CA ARG A 112 -11.52 15.23 2.46
C ARG A 112 -11.85 15.34 0.98
N GLU A 113 -11.25 16.32 0.29
CA GLU A 113 -11.54 16.60 -1.12
C GLU A 113 -11.16 15.45 -2.04
N THR A 114 -9.99 14.84 -1.77
CA THR A 114 -9.51 13.69 -2.53
C THR A 114 -10.42 12.48 -2.33
N ILE A 115 -10.82 12.20 -1.09
CA ILE A 115 -11.74 11.11 -0.77
C ILE A 115 -13.11 11.35 -1.41
N CYS A 116 -13.69 12.55 -1.26
CA CYS A 116 -14.96 12.93 -1.88
C CYS A 116 -14.93 12.76 -3.39
N SER A 117 -13.92 13.30 -4.07
CA SER A 117 -13.80 13.21 -5.52
C SER A 117 -13.73 11.76 -6.00
N ARG A 118 -12.90 10.93 -5.34
CA ARG A 118 -12.75 9.51 -5.70
C ARG A 118 -14.02 8.71 -5.45
N VAL A 119 -14.67 8.89 -4.30
CA VAL A 119 -15.91 8.19 -3.95
C VAL A 119 -17.07 8.63 -4.86
N THR A 120 -17.23 9.92 -5.14
CA THR A 120 -18.25 10.43 -6.07
C THR A 120 -18.05 9.84 -7.47
N ARG A 121 -16.81 9.83 -7.97
CA ARG A 121 -16.50 9.22 -9.27
C ARG A 121 -16.84 7.73 -9.30
N GLU A 122 -16.54 6.99 -8.23
CA GLU A 122 -16.88 5.57 -8.13
C GLU A 122 -18.40 5.36 -8.15
N LEU A 123 -19.16 6.19 -7.43
CA LEU A 123 -20.63 6.13 -7.42
C LEU A 123 -21.26 6.38 -8.80
N GLU A 124 -20.64 7.26 -9.59
CA GLU A 124 -21.08 7.63 -10.95
C GLU A 124 -20.69 6.59 -12.00
N GLN A 125 -19.50 5.99 -11.88
CA GLN A 125 -18.91 5.15 -12.93
C GLN A 125 -19.09 3.64 -12.71
N ASN A 126 -19.39 3.21 -11.48
CA ASN A 126 -19.50 1.81 -11.13
C ASN A 126 -20.97 1.37 -11.01
N ASP A 127 -21.50 0.79 -12.08
CA ASP A 127 -22.88 0.27 -12.11
C ASP A 127 -23.07 -1.00 -11.28
N ARG A 128 -21.99 -1.66 -10.87
CA ARG A 128 -22.02 -2.95 -10.16
C ARG A 128 -22.11 -2.82 -8.64
N LEU A 129 -22.14 -1.60 -8.12
CA LEU A 129 -22.27 -1.36 -6.69
C LEU A 129 -23.61 -1.87 -6.17
N ASP A 130 -23.56 -2.63 -5.08
CA ASP A 130 -24.76 -3.01 -4.35
C ASP A 130 -25.35 -1.80 -3.57
N GLU A 131 -26.58 -1.97 -3.08
CA GLU A 131 -27.30 -0.92 -2.36
C GLU A 131 -26.59 -0.47 -1.08
N GLY A 132 -25.91 -1.39 -0.38
CA GLY A 132 -25.15 -1.10 0.82
C GLY A 132 -23.92 -0.25 0.51
N GLN A 133 -23.17 -0.63 -0.53
CA GLN A 133 -22.01 0.10 -1.04
C GLN A 133 -22.41 1.51 -1.51
N ARG A 134 -23.51 1.63 -2.27
CA ARG A 134 -24.02 2.95 -2.70
C ARG A 134 -24.38 3.84 -1.52
N LYS A 135 -25.09 3.30 -0.52
CA LYS A 135 -25.42 4.05 0.71
C LYS A 135 -24.18 4.46 1.49
N MET A 136 -23.19 3.59 1.59
CA MET A 136 -21.92 3.90 2.25
C MET A 136 -21.21 5.07 1.55
N GLY A 137 -21.11 5.03 0.22
CA GLY A 137 -20.51 6.13 -0.55
C GLY A 137 -21.27 7.43 -0.40
N GLN A 138 -22.61 7.38 -0.47
CA GLN A 138 -23.46 8.54 -0.24
C GLN A 138 -23.30 9.13 1.16
N LEU A 139 -23.19 8.28 2.19
CA LEU A 139 -22.97 8.73 3.57
C LEU A 139 -21.64 9.48 3.69
N ILE A 140 -20.55 8.91 3.17
CA ILE A 140 -19.22 9.54 3.20
C ILE A 140 -19.25 10.91 2.53
N VAL A 141 -19.77 11.00 1.30
CA VAL A 141 -19.85 12.25 0.55
C VAL A 141 -20.68 13.28 1.30
N ARG A 142 -21.83 12.88 1.84
CA ARG A 142 -22.76 13.79 2.51
C ARG A 142 -22.24 14.30 3.85
N LEU A 143 -21.52 13.47 4.60
CA LEU A 143 -20.84 13.88 5.84
C LEU A 143 -19.74 14.91 5.54
N PHE A 144 -18.92 14.65 4.53
CA PHE A 144 -17.81 15.54 4.18
C PHE A 144 -18.31 16.85 3.58
N HIS A 145 -19.36 16.81 2.76
CA HIS A 145 -19.99 18.02 2.22
C HIS A 145 -20.55 18.91 3.33
N LYS A 146 -21.12 18.35 4.40
CA LYS A 146 -21.56 19.14 5.55
C LYS A 146 -20.42 19.91 6.22
N ILE A 147 -19.22 19.33 6.27
CA ILE A 147 -18.05 20.03 6.79
C ILE A 147 -17.66 21.17 5.84
N THR A 148 -17.67 20.92 4.53
CA THR A 148 -17.40 21.94 3.51
C THR A 148 -18.38 23.10 3.62
N GLU A 149 -19.69 22.83 3.68
CA GLU A 149 -20.73 23.85 3.83
C GLU A 149 -20.52 24.73 5.08
N VAL A 150 -20.12 24.13 6.21
CA VAL A 150 -19.83 24.89 7.44
C VAL A 150 -18.61 25.78 7.30
N LYS A 151 -17.59 25.33 6.57
CA LYS A 151 -16.38 26.12 6.30
C LYS A 151 -16.67 27.25 5.34
N ASP A 152 -17.36 26.97 4.24
CA ASP A 152 -17.74 27.96 3.25
C ASP A 152 -18.67 29.03 3.88
N GLY A 153 -19.61 28.62 4.72
CA GLY A 153 -20.48 29.55 5.44
C GLY A 153 -19.78 30.37 6.54
N ALA A 154 -18.56 30.01 6.93
CA ALA A 154 -17.75 30.78 7.86
C ALA A 154 -16.69 31.64 7.15
N ALA A 155 -16.56 31.55 5.83
CA ALA A 155 -15.67 32.40 5.05
C ALA A 155 -16.14 33.86 5.10
N ILE A 156 -15.19 34.78 5.20
CA ILE A 156 -15.45 36.22 5.06
C ILE A 156 -15.38 36.51 3.57
N ASP A 157 -16.54 36.57 2.93
CA ASP A 157 -16.63 36.97 1.53
C ASP A 157 -16.32 38.46 1.33
N GLU A 158 -16.10 38.86 0.07
CA GLU A 158 -15.70 40.22 -0.30
C GLU A 158 -16.73 41.28 0.17
N GLU A 159 -18.03 40.95 0.09
CA GLU A 159 -19.11 41.82 0.56
C GLU A 159 -19.06 42.02 2.08
N THR A 160 -18.82 40.95 2.84
CA THR A 160 -18.67 40.99 4.29
C THR A 160 -17.40 41.73 4.70
N GLU A 161 -16.29 41.54 3.98
CA GLU A 161 -15.01 42.22 4.21
C GLU A 161 -15.15 43.73 4.02
N GLU A 162 -15.81 44.17 2.95
CA GLU A 162 -16.10 45.57 2.68
C GLU A 162 -16.99 46.17 3.78
N LEU A 163 -18.04 45.46 4.19
CA LEU A 163 -18.92 45.93 5.27
C LEU A 163 -18.20 46.04 6.63
N ILE A 164 -17.29 45.11 6.96
CA ILE A 164 -16.46 45.21 8.16
C ILE A 164 -15.58 46.46 8.11
N ARG A 165 -14.93 46.71 6.96
CA ARG A 165 -14.11 47.90 6.75
C ARG A 165 -14.92 49.19 6.90
N GLU A 166 -16.11 49.26 6.31
CA GLU A 166 -16.98 50.44 6.36
C GLU A 166 -17.47 50.74 7.78
N VAL A 167 -17.87 49.72 8.54
CA VAL A 167 -18.49 49.89 9.86
C VAL A 167 -17.44 50.07 10.97
N THR A 168 -16.33 49.35 10.90
CA THR A 168 -15.36 49.27 12.00
C THR A 168 -14.04 49.99 11.72
N GLY A 169 -13.72 50.23 10.44
CA GLY A 169 -12.39 50.71 10.01
C GLY A 169 -11.28 49.66 10.13
N ILE A 170 -11.63 48.40 10.42
CA ILE A 170 -10.68 47.28 10.54
C ILE A 170 -10.55 46.59 9.19
N ASP A 171 -9.31 46.28 8.79
CA ASP A 171 -9.02 45.43 7.64
C ASP A 171 -8.91 43.96 8.11
N PRO A 172 -9.82 43.06 7.71
CA PRO A 172 -9.80 41.67 8.14
C PRO A 172 -8.53 40.97 7.67
N THR A 173 -7.76 40.39 8.59
CA THR A 173 -6.52 39.65 8.27
C THR A 173 -6.74 38.14 8.10
N GLU A 174 -7.88 37.64 8.56
CA GLU A 174 -8.25 36.23 8.51
C GLU A 174 -9.32 36.02 7.43
N GLU A 175 -9.27 34.88 6.74
CA GLU A 175 -10.22 34.56 5.66
C GLU A 175 -11.55 33.99 6.19
N THR A 176 -11.62 33.63 7.48
CA THR A 176 -12.77 32.94 8.08
C THR A 176 -13.09 33.47 9.47
N ILE A 177 -14.37 33.46 9.84
CA ILE A 177 -14.89 33.85 11.16
C ILE A 177 -14.51 32.82 12.25
N ILE A 178 -14.28 31.56 11.86
CA ILE A 178 -13.97 30.44 12.77
C ILE A 178 -12.59 29.91 12.45
N ASP A 179 -11.72 29.82 13.46
CA ASP A 179 -10.46 29.09 13.34
C ASP A 179 -10.70 27.57 13.35
N PHE A 180 -10.77 26.99 12.16
CA PHE A 180 -10.98 25.54 11.99
C PHE A 180 -9.80 24.67 12.44
N SER A 181 -8.63 25.23 12.71
CA SER A 181 -7.49 24.46 13.22
C SER A 181 -7.68 23.98 14.67
N HIS A 182 -8.63 24.58 15.41
CA HIS A 182 -8.94 24.26 16.80
C HIS A 182 -10.36 23.71 17.00
N VAL A 183 -11.11 23.46 15.93
CA VAL A 183 -12.47 22.93 16.03
C VAL A 183 -12.43 21.43 16.33
N ASN A 184 -13.05 21.04 17.44
CA ASN A 184 -13.26 19.64 17.77
C ASN A 184 -14.56 19.13 17.17
N TYR A 185 -14.50 17.96 16.55
CA TYR A 185 -15.70 17.26 16.10
C TYR A 185 -16.46 16.67 17.29
N THR A 186 -17.76 16.47 17.13
CA THR A 186 -18.55 15.78 18.16
C THR A 186 -18.15 14.32 18.23
N LYS A 187 -18.22 13.72 19.43
CA LYS A 187 -17.94 12.29 19.63
C LYS A 187 -18.71 11.38 18.67
N THR A 188 -19.97 11.71 18.39
CA THR A 188 -20.78 10.95 17.42
C THR A 188 -20.18 11.00 16.02
N PHE A 189 -19.69 12.15 15.57
CA PHE A 189 -19.04 12.27 14.27
C PHE A 189 -17.72 11.49 14.24
N GLU A 190 -16.90 11.62 15.28
CA GLU A 190 -15.66 10.85 15.43
C GLU A 190 -15.92 9.34 15.40
N ASP A 191 -16.92 8.85 16.13
CA ASP A 191 -17.28 7.44 16.18
C ASP A 191 -17.76 6.94 14.80
N ILE A 192 -18.50 7.75 14.03
CA ILE A 192 -18.92 7.42 12.67
C ILE A 192 -17.72 7.36 11.72
N VAL A 193 -16.82 8.34 11.76
CA VAL A 193 -15.61 8.36 10.91
C VAL A 193 -14.72 7.17 11.27
N LYS A 194 -14.51 6.89 12.56
CA LYS A 194 -13.79 5.71 13.04
C LYS A 194 -14.42 4.42 12.53
N TYR A 195 -15.74 4.29 12.58
CA TYR A 195 -16.45 3.12 12.07
C TYR A 195 -16.26 2.94 10.55
N ILE A 196 -16.40 4.01 9.76
CA ILE A 196 -16.18 3.97 8.31
C ILE A 196 -14.75 3.53 8.02
N LEU A 197 -13.77 4.09 8.74
CA LEU A 197 -12.36 3.74 8.58
C LEU A 197 -12.10 2.30 8.97
N GLN A 198 -12.53 1.82 10.13
CA GLN A 198 -12.38 0.43 10.54
C GLN A 198 -13.01 -0.53 9.53
N THR A 199 -14.23 -0.23 9.08
CA THR A 199 -14.92 -1.04 8.06
C THR A 199 -14.11 -1.06 6.76
N SER A 200 -13.52 0.07 6.38
CA SER A 200 -12.68 0.16 5.17
C SER A 200 -11.43 -0.69 5.22
N LEU A 201 -10.90 -0.95 6.42
CA LEU A 201 -9.71 -1.79 6.60
C LEU A 201 -10.00 -3.27 6.52
N HIS A 202 -11.20 -3.69 6.91
CA HIS A 202 -11.62 -5.09 6.87
C HIS A 202 -12.27 -5.47 5.54
N ASP A 203 -12.99 -4.52 4.91
CA ASP A 203 -13.64 -4.72 3.61
C ASP A 203 -12.81 -4.09 2.49
N THR A 204 -11.61 -4.64 2.30
CA THR A 204 -10.59 -4.07 1.38
C THR A 204 -10.97 -4.18 -0.10
N GLU A 205 -11.88 -5.11 -0.43
CA GLU A 205 -12.44 -5.32 -1.78
C GLU A 205 -13.62 -4.39 -2.09
N ASN A 206 -14.12 -3.66 -1.09
CA ASN A 206 -15.20 -2.72 -1.28
C ASN A 206 -14.77 -1.56 -2.20
N PRO A 207 -15.43 -1.40 -3.36
CA PRO A 207 -15.01 -0.41 -4.36
C PRO A 207 -15.10 1.05 -3.86
N ILE A 208 -15.93 1.30 -2.84
CA ILE A 208 -16.10 2.61 -2.20
C ILE A 208 -15.05 2.80 -1.11
N LEU A 209 -14.98 1.87 -0.17
CA LEU A 209 -14.17 2.03 1.03
C LEU A 209 -12.66 2.03 0.73
N ARG A 210 -12.23 1.42 -0.38
CA ARG A 210 -10.84 1.52 -0.86
C ARG A 210 -10.33 2.95 -0.97
N HIS A 211 -11.17 3.88 -1.40
CA HIS A 211 -10.77 5.28 -1.59
C HIS A 211 -10.57 6.03 -0.28
N VAL A 212 -11.05 5.49 0.84
CA VAL A 212 -10.92 6.09 2.17
C VAL A 212 -9.59 5.72 2.81
N TYR A 213 -9.12 4.48 2.66
CA TYR A 213 -7.89 4.00 3.31
C TYR A 213 -6.61 4.10 2.46
N THR A 214 -6.71 4.29 1.14
CA THR A 214 -5.59 4.23 0.18
C THR A 214 -4.37 5.08 0.58
N ASN A 215 -4.56 6.22 1.25
CA ASN A 215 -3.46 7.14 1.61
C ASN A 215 -2.90 6.94 3.03
N LEU A 216 -3.44 6.00 3.82
CA LEU A 216 -3.18 5.95 5.28
C LEU A 216 -2.29 4.81 5.74
N LEU A 217 -2.36 3.68 5.04
CA LEU A 217 -1.72 2.43 5.44
C LEU A 217 -0.70 1.96 4.40
N ASP A 218 -0.07 2.91 3.73
CA ASP A 218 1.01 2.62 2.79
C ASP A 218 2.20 1.99 3.55
N ILE A 219 2.42 0.71 3.28
CA ILE A 219 3.49 -0.05 3.93
C ILE A 219 4.88 0.42 3.49
N GLY A 220 5.01 0.95 2.26
CA GLY A 220 6.25 1.53 1.75
C GLY A 220 6.60 2.81 2.51
N GLN A 221 5.61 3.66 2.78
CA GLN A 221 5.80 4.84 3.63
C GLN A 221 6.19 4.45 5.06
N LEU A 222 5.53 3.42 5.61
CA LEU A 222 5.84 2.89 6.94
C LEU A 222 7.29 2.35 7.02
N LEU A 223 7.73 1.58 6.02
CA LEU A 223 9.11 1.10 5.92
C LEU A 223 10.09 2.28 5.79
N ALA A 224 9.82 3.25 4.93
CA ALA A 224 10.69 4.42 4.73
C ALA A 224 10.86 5.25 6.01
N GLN A 225 9.79 5.44 6.78
CA GLN A 225 9.83 6.15 8.07
C GLN A 225 10.82 5.51 9.06
N HIS A 226 10.77 4.18 9.18
CA HIS A 226 11.64 3.45 10.11
C HIS A 226 13.05 3.18 9.54
N PHE A 227 13.21 3.17 8.21
CA PHE A 227 14.52 2.99 7.56
C PHE A 227 15.52 4.08 7.94
N TYR A 228 15.06 5.30 8.22
CA TYR A 228 15.90 6.38 8.72
C TYR A 228 16.62 6.03 10.05
N GLY A 229 16.09 5.05 10.78
CA GLY A 229 16.72 4.46 11.96
C GLY A 229 18.12 3.91 11.72
N PHE A 230 18.40 3.36 10.53
CA PHE A 230 19.73 2.85 10.17
C PHE A 230 20.76 3.98 10.07
N PHE A 231 20.40 5.10 9.45
CA PHE A 231 21.30 6.26 9.33
C PHE A 231 21.54 6.95 10.67
N THR A 232 20.53 6.97 11.54
CA THR A 232 20.62 7.62 12.86
C THR A 232 21.04 6.68 13.98
N ASN A 233 21.32 5.41 13.66
CA ASN A 233 21.65 4.34 14.60
C ASN A 233 20.67 4.29 15.80
N LYS A 234 19.37 4.38 15.52
CA LYS A 234 18.28 4.30 16.52
C LYS A 234 17.78 2.86 16.61
N PRO A 235 18.11 2.09 17.67
CA PRO A 235 17.81 0.66 17.72
C PRO A 235 16.31 0.35 17.71
N SER A 236 15.47 1.24 18.27
CA SER A 236 14.01 1.07 18.24
C SER A 236 13.44 1.13 16.83
N GLU A 237 13.92 2.07 16.02
CA GLU A 237 13.50 2.26 14.63
C GLU A 237 13.96 1.08 13.76
N ILE A 238 15.22 0.66 13.94
CA ILE A 238 15.79 -0.50 13.24
C ILE A 238 14.98 -1.78 13.56
N LYS A 239 14.69 -2.02 14.85
CA LYS A 239 13.88 -3.19 15.26
C LYS A 239 12.48 -3.15 14.65
N THR A 240 11.84 -1.99 14.61
CA THR A 240 10.52 -1.82 13.98
C THR A 240 10.58 -2.07 12.48
N TYR A 241 11.57 -1.51 11.78
CA TYR A 241 11.79 -1.75 10.35
C TYR A 241 11.94 -3.25 10.05
N LEU A 242 12.83 -3.93 10.78
CA LEU A 242 13.06 -5.36 10.60
C LEU A 242 11.79 -6.16 10.83
N TYR A 243 11.03 -5.85 11.88
CA TYR A 243 9.76 -6.51 12.13
C TYR A 243 8.77 -6.34 10.97
N ILE A 244 8.60 -5.11 10.46
CA ILE A 244 7.68 -4.83 9.34
C ILE A 244 8.14 -5.55 8.07
N ALA A 245 9.43 -5.51 7.75
CA ALA A 245 9.98 -6.16 6.57
C ALA A 245 9.81 -7.69 6.63
N TRP A 246 10.10 -8.31 7.78
CA TRP A 246 9.98 -9.77 7.95
C TRP A 246 8.53 -10.26 7.98
N THR A 247 7.63 -9.51 8.60
CA THR A 247 6.19 -9.85 8.59
C THR A 247 5.58 -9.65 7.21
N LEU A 248 5.94 -8.59 6.48
CA LEU A 248 5.58 -8.42 5.07
C LEU A 248 6.07 -9.59 4.22
N TRP A 249 7.35 -9.94 4.32
CA TRP A 249 7.91 -11.06 3.56
C TRP A 249 7.20 -12.38 3.87
N ALA A 250 7.02 -12.71 5.16
CA ALA A 250 6.33 -13.93 5.59
C ALA A 250 4.90 -14.00 5.06
N TYR A 251 4.18 -12.88 5.14
CA TYR A 251 2.81 -12.79 4.62
C TYR A 251 2.76 -12.96 3.09
N LEU A 252 3.66 -12.34 2.34
CA LEU A 252 3.72 -12.49 0.88
C LEU A 252 4.05 -13.93 0.46
N VAL A 253 4.95 -14.62 1.19
CA VAL A 253 5.24 -16.04 0.96
C VAL A 253 4.00 -16.91 1.22
N HIS A 254 3.24 -16.62 2.29
CA HIS A 254 1.97 -17.29 2.59
C HIS A 254 0.93 -17.10 1.48
N GLU A 255 0.74 -15.86 1.01
CA GLU A 255 -0.19 -15.55 -0.09
C GLU A 255 0.24 -16.26 -1.38
N GLU A 256 1.54 -16.27 -1.70
CA GLU A 256 2.04 -16.94 -2.90
C GLU A 256 1.77 -18.45 -2.85
N GLN A 257 1.98 -19.10 -1.69
CA GLN A 257 1.65 -20.52 -1.50
C GLN A 257 0.15 -20.79 -1.63
N THR A 258 -0.68 -19.90 -1.13
CA THR A 258 -2.14 -20.03 -1.18
C THR A 258 -2.64 -19.91 -2.62
N VAL A 259 -2.19 -18.88 -3.35
CA VAL A 259 -2.55 -18.67 -4.77
C VAL A 259 -2.07 -19.82 -5.65
N VAL A 260 -0.83 -20.31 -5.45
CA VAL A 260 -0.31 -21.47 -6.19
C VAL A 260 -1.11 -22.73 -5.90
N SER A 261 -1.52 -22.95 -4.65
CA SER A 261 -2.33 -24.11 -4.26
C SER A 261 -3.75 -24.06 -4.83
N ASP A 262 -4.37 -22.88 -4.87
CA ASP A 262 -5.76 -22.70 -5.30
C ASP A 262 -5.93 -22.71 -6.83
N THR A 263 -4.95 -22.20 -7.58
CA THR A 263 -5.02 -22.08 -9.05
C THR A 263 -4.55 -23.32 -9.79
N GLY A 264 -3.79 -24.22 -9.14
CA GLY A 264 -3.44 -25.54 -9.65
C GLY A 264 -2.49 -25.60 -10.85
N ILE A 265 -2.21 -24.51 -11.58
CA ILE A 265 -1.26 -24.47 -12.72
C ILE A 265 -0.71 -23.04 -12.87
N GLU A 266 0.62 -22.87 -12.92
CA GLU A 266 1.29 -21.57 -13.21
C GLU A 266 0.82 -20.90 -14.52
N ASP A 267 0.36 -21.70 -15.49
CA ASP A 267 -0.17 -21.25 -16.79
C ASP A 267 -1.56 -20.58 -16.73
N SER A 268 -2.29 -20.65 -15.61
CA SER A 268 -3.62 -20.03 -15.50
C SER A 268 -3.60 -18.56 -15.09
N LEU A 269 -2.42 -17.99 -14.78
CA LEU A 269 -2.29 -16.59 -14.42
C LEU A 269 -2.26 -15.72 -15.69
N PRO A 270 -3.23 -14.79 -15.89
CA PRO A 270 -3.50 -14.20 -17.21
C PRO A 270 -2.28 -13.56 -17.87
N ILE A 271 -1.50 -12.78 -17.12
CA ILE A 271 -0.33 -12.06 -17.65
C ILE A 271 0.91 -12.95 -17.67
N TYR A 272 1.15 -13.72 -16.61
CA TYR A 272 2.36 -14.52 -16.47
C TYR A 272 2.41 -15.65 -17.50
N GLY A 273 1.28 -16.32 -17.77
CA GLY A 273 1.20 -17.33 -18.83
C GLY A 273 1.51 -16.79 -20.24
N GLN A 274 1.29 -15.50 -20.50
CA GLN A 274 1.62 -14.87 -21.79
C GLN A 274 3.10 -14.57 -21.97
N LEU A 275 3.88 -14.55 -20.88
CA LEU A 275 5.33 -14.31 -20.89
C LEU A 275 6.11 -15.61 -21.11
N ASN A 276 5.52 -16.76 -20.77
CA ASN A 276 6.13 -18.08 -20.93
C ASN A 276 6.61 -18.32 -22.37
N GLY A 277 7.88 -18.73 -22.50
CA GLY A 277 8.48 -19.11 -23.79
C GLY A 277 8.83 -17.95 -24.74
N LYS A 278 8.70 -16.68 -24.32
CA LYS A 278 9.07 -15.52 -25.15
C LYS A 278 10.54 -15.11 -24.96
N GLU A 279 11.43 -15.65 -25.80
CA GLU A 279 12.89 -15.41 -25.73
C GLU A 279 13.33 -13.95 -26.00
N GLN A 280 12.53 -13.16 -26.73
CA GLN A 280 12.84 -11.76 -27.08
C GLN A 280 12.18 -10.72 -26.16
N VAL A 281 11.67 -11.15 -25.01
CA VAL A 281 11.06 -10.26 -24.01
C VAL A 281 11.98 -10.08 -22.81
N GLN A 282 12.24 -8.82 -22.43
CA GLN A 282 12.83 -8.48 -21.13
C GLN A 282 11.72 -8.01 -20.20
N VAL A 283 11.56 -8.68 -19.06
CA VAL A 283 10.60 -8.29 -18.04
C VAL A 283 11.30 -7.45 -16.96
N ILE A 284 10.68 -6.34 -16.58
CA ILE A 284 11.03 -5.56 -15.40
C ILE A 284 9.79 -5.55 -14.51
N THR A 285 9.93 -5.96 -13.25
CA THR A 285 8.81 -6.00 -12.31
C THR A 285 9.08 -5.13 -11.09
N PHE A 286 8.03 -4.44 -10.65
CA PHE A 286 7.99 -3.74 -9.36
C PHE A 286 7.40 -4.60 -8.26
N ASN A 287 6.97 -5.82 -8.58
CA ASN A 287 6.36 -6.76 -7.65
C ASN A 287 7.43 -7.62 -6.97
N TYR A 288 7.09 -8.24 -5.84
CA TYR A 288 8.03 -9.02 -5.04
C TYR A 288 7.98 -10.53 -5.32
N THR A 289 6.84 -11.03 -5.81
CA THR A 289 6.53 -12.46 -5.99
C THR A 289 7.43 -13.16 -7.01
N THR A 290 7.54 -14.48 -6.91
CA THR A 290 8.38 -15.27 -7.84
C THR A 290 7.75 -15.48 -9.22
N LEU A 291 6.48 -15.10 -9.40
CA LEU A 291 5.70 -15.33 -10.61
C LEU A 291 6.37 -14.81 -11.89
N ALA A 292 6.96 -13.61 -11.82
CA ALA A 292 7.63 -13.02 -12.97
C ALA A 292 8.92 -13.78 -13.35
N ALA A 293 9.70 -14.23 -12.36
CA ALA A 293 10.88 -15.06 -12.58
C ALA A 293 10.53 -16.44 -13.14
N ASN A 294 9.45 -17.06 -12.65
CA ASN A 294 8.98 -18.34 -13.17
C ASN A 294 8.54 -18.20 -14.64
N ALA A 295 7.88 -17.08 -14.96
CA ALA A 295 7.42 -16.84 -16.32
C ALA A 295 8.51 -16.37 -17.30
N SER A 296 9.48 -15.62 -16.80
CA SER A 296 10.65 -15.17 -17.55
C SER A 296 11.88 -15.17 -16.63
N PRO A 297 12.77 -16.18 -16.74
CA PRO A 297 13.95 -16.29 -15.86
C PRO A 297 14.92 -15.11 -15.94
N SER A 298 14.82 -14.29 -16.99
CA SER A 298 15.64 -13.07 -17.16
C SER A 298 15.04 -11.82 -16.50
N THR A 299 13.96 -11.96 -15.72
CA THR A 299 13.26 -10.84 -15.08
C THR A 299 14.16 -10.03 -14.17
N ILE A 300 14.02 -8.70 -14.25
CA ILE A 300 14.68 -7.74 -13.36
C ILE A 300 13.67 -7.27 -12.31
N TYR A 301 14.00 -7.44 -11.04
CA TYR A 301 13.21 -6.97 -9.91
C TYR A 301 13.70 -5.61 -9.45
N PHE A 302 12.89 -4.57 -9.66
CA PHE A 302 13.28 -3.20 -9.31
C PHE A 302 13.32 -2.97 -7.79
N ASN A 303 12.36 -3.53 -7.06
CA ASN A 303 12.22 -3.36 -5.61
C ASN A 303 12.88 -4.50 -4.80
N GLY A 304 13.54 -5.45 -5.45
CA GLY A 304 13.91 -6.75 -4.86
C GLY A 304 12.81 -7.80 -5.01
N ASN A 305 13.04 -9.01 -4.51
CA ASN A 305 12.14 -10.17 -4.63
C ASN A 305 12.05 -10.97 -3.32
N LEU A 306 11.19 -11.99 -3.28
CA LEU A 306 11.03 -12.86 -2.11
C LEU A 306 12.20 -13.84 -1.86
N THR A 307 13.08 -14.05 -2.84
CA THR A 307 14.15 -15.08 -2.78
C THR A 307 15.52 -14.48 -2.45
N ASN A 308 15.69 -13.17 -2.52
CA ASN A 308 16.94 -12.48 -2.25
C ASN A 308 16.80 -11.56 -1.03
N TYR A 309 17.72 -11.69 -0.09
CA TYR A 309 17.86 -10.79 1.05
C TYR A 309 19.27 -10.21 1.09
N VAL A 310 19.36 -8.90 1.33
CA VAL A 310 20.63 -8.19 1.50
C VAL A 310 20.91 -8.02 2.99
N ASP A 311 22.01 -8.58 3.46
CA ASP A 311 22.53 -8.28 4.78
C ASP A 311 23.07 -6.83 4.78
N ILE A 312 22.33 -5.91 5.40
CA ILE A 312 22.67 -4.48 5.43
C ILE A 312 23.99 -4.21 6.17
N GLU A 313 24.38 -5.05 7.14
CA GLU A 313 25.61 -4.86 7.90
C GLU A 313 26.84 -5.33 7.10
N ASN A 314 26.73 -6.48 6.44
CA ASN A 314 27.85 -7.10 5.73
C ASN A 314 27.86 -6.86 4.22
N LYS A 315 26.79 -6.27 3.68
CA LYS A 315 26.54 -6.08 2.24
C LYS A 315 26.62 -7.37 1.43
N ASN A 316 26.28 -8.49 2.05
CA ASN A 316 26.25 -9.79 1.41
C ASN A 316 24.84 -10.04 0.84
N ASP A 317 24.79 -10.49 -0.40
CA ASP A 317 23.56 -10.97 -1.02
C ASP A 317 23.38 -12.45 -0.65
N LEU A 318 22.26 -12.76 0.00
CA LEU A 318 21.87 -14.13 0.33
C LEU A 318 20.68 -14.52 -0.54
N GLN A 319 20.80 -15.65 -1.23
CA GLN A 319 19.73 -16.24 -2.03
C GLN A 319 19.11 -17.43 -1.28
N VAL A 320 17.79 -17.51 -1.31
CA VAL A 320 16.99 -18.60 -0.78
C VAL A 320 16.47 -19.40 -1.98
N ASP A 321 16.98 -20.62 -2.15
CA ASP A 321 16.73 -21.42 -3.36
C ASP A 321 15.31 -22.05 -3.39
N ASP A 322 14.66 -22.28 -2.24
CA ASP A 322 13.32 -22.88 -2.16
C ASP A 322 12.47 -22.27 -1.03
N ILE A 323 11.81 -21.14 -1.32
CA ILE A 323 10.96 -20.43 -0.36
C ILE A 323 9.76 -21.26 0.15
N HIS A 324 9.29 -22.25 -0.62
CA HIS A 324 8.14 -23.09 -0.27
C HIS A 324 8.53 -24.22 0.70
N GLY A 325 9.77 -24.71 0.62
CA GLY A 325 10.34 -25.65 1.58
C GLY A 325 10.59 -25.05 2.99
N TYR A 326 10.83 -23.73 3.09
CA TYR A 326 11.09 -23.06 4.38
C TYR A 326 9.85 -22.84 5.25
N PHE A 327 8.64 -22.87 4.66
CA PHE A 327 7.37 -22.63 5.36
C PHE A 327 6.50 -23.89 5.53
N SER A 328 6.68 -24.92 4.69
CA SER A 328 5.87 -26.15 4.72
C SER A 328 6.28 -27.19 5.80
N GLY A 329 7.42 -26.98 6.49
CA GLY A 329 7.93 -27.86 7.54
C GLY A 329 7.65 -27.34 8.95
N LYS A 330 7.36 -28.22 9.91
CA LYS A 330 7.16 -27.99 11.37
C LYS A 330 8.33 -27.32 12.13
N ARG A 331 9.23 -26.64 11.42
CA ARG A 331 10.34 -25.87 11.93
C ARG A 331 10.38 -24.59 11.11
N LEU A 332 9.91 -23.48 11.68
CA LEU A 332 10.18 -22.15 11.16
C LEU A 332 11.71 -22.01 11.03
N ALA A 333 12.23 -22.28 9.85
CA ALA A 333 13.63 -22.04 9.49
C ALA A 333 13.94 -20.53 9.38
N LEU A 334 12.96 -19.69 9.75
CA LEU A 334 13.13 -18.33 10.25
C LEU A 334 14.22 -18.27 11.34
N ASP A 335 14.33 -19.28 12.21
CA ASP A 335 15.40 -19.34 13.21
C ASP A 335 16.80 -19.44 12.57
N ASP A 336 16.97 -20.18 11.46
CA ASP A 336 18.26 -20.30 10.76
C ASP A 336 18.59 -19.06 9.94
N LEU A 337 17.59 -18.44 9.30
CA LEU A 337 17.76 -17.24 8.51
C LEU A 337 18.03 -16.01 9.39
N LEU A 338 17.41 -15.94 10.57
CA LEU A 338 17.63 -14.89 11.57
C LEU A 338 18.83 -15.19 12.49
N GLN A 339 19.31 -16.44 12.59
CA GLN A 339 20.56 -16.77 13.27
C GLN A 339 21.81 -16.33 12.50
N ARG A 340 21.70 -16.19 11.17
CA ARG A 340 22.77 -15.64 10.32
C ARG A 340 22.95 -14.13 10.44
N GLN A 341 22.08 -13.44 11.20
CA GLN A 341 22.23 -12.03 11.52
C GLN A 341 23.38 -11.81 12.52
N PRO A 342 24.26 -10.80 12.32
CA PRO A 342 25.41 -10.56 13.18
C PRO A 342 25.04 -10.29 14.66
N GLU A 343 25.91 -10.74 15.57
CA GLU A 343 25.69 -10.83 17.02
C GLU A 343 25.37 -9.50 17.75
N ARG A 344 25.43 -8.34 17.08
CA ARG A 344 25.20 -7.04 17.71
C ARG A 344 23.73 -6.76 18.02
N LEU A 345 22.78 -7.25 17.22
CA LEU A 345 21.34 -7.10 17.49
C LEU A 345 20.88 -7.88 18.74
N ARG A 346 21.63 -8.91 19.17
CA ARG A 346 21.36 -9.67 20.39
C ARG A 346 21.89 -9.01 21.67
N ARG A 347 22.78 -8.02 21.56
CA ARG A 347 23.52 -7.44 22.70
C ARG A 347 23.01 -6.06 23.16
N HIS A 348 21.94 -5.52 22.58
CA HIS A 348 21.36 -4.21 22.97
C HIS A 348 19.85 -4.22 23.22
#